data_AF-A0A6I7EZ13-F1
#
_entry.id   AF-A0A6I7EZ13-F1
#
_cell.length_a   1.000
_cell.length_b   1.000
_cell.length_c   1.000
_cell.angle_alpha   90.00
_cell.angle_beta   90.00
_cell.angle_gamma   90.00
#
_symmetry.space_group_name_H-M   'P 1'
#
loop_
_entity.id
_entity.type
_entity.pdbx_description
1 polymer ?
#
loop_
_entity_poly.entity_id
_entity_poly.type
_entity_poly.pdbx_seq_one_letter_code
_entity_poly.pdbx_strand_id
1 'polypeptide(L)'
;MENPAVSLLVAVYNTEAFLPNCLQSLVSQTLKNIEIIIVNDGSTDGSQKIIDHFAKKDSRIKTIVQENQGLGAVRNKGIEAAAGEYLAFIDSDDWIEADYCRSMYEKAQAEDADLVICDYAVDIQDTEKTVYPEIAKTYAGKPKDAFIKDLLRGKVSGFSWNKLYRRRLIEQHQLVFPLRDELENIEDQYFSFRCLLYANAAVFVEQPLYHYRVHLSSIVQKYQAGLFDDGLALYEANMDCLTKRGELPALKEELQVFLINHGCNSILNEVKSRNKSPSAEKYKNIRRICTCPEFRGKIPAVDLTAFDSKKKLLLLLVRWRLIPAVYGFAAIYQKMIEYRMKK
;
A
#
# COMPACT_ATOMS: atom_id res chain seq x y z
N MET A 1 15.84 24.54 -18.97
CA MET A 1 16.15 24.08 -17.60
C MET A 1 16.28 22.57 -17.68
N GLU A 2 17.30 21.99 -17.06
CA GLU A 2 17.39 20.52 -16.95
C GLU A 2 16.17 20.00 -16.19
N ASN A 3 15.59 18.89 -16.65
CA ASN A 3 14.48 18.25 -15.95
C ASN A 3 14.97 17.71 -14.59
N PRO A 4 14.13 17.76 -13.53
CA PRO A 4 14.47 17.16 -12.25
C PRO A 4 14.81 15.67 -12.42
N ALA A 5 15.73 15.15 -11.62
CA ALA A 5 15.98 13.70 -11.57
C ALA A 5 14.80 12.99 -10.90
N VAL A 6 14.29 13.57 -9.82
CA VAL A 6 13.19 12.99 -9.02
C VAL A 6 12.15 14.07 -8.69
N SER A 7 10.87 13.73 -8.89
CA SER A 7 9.73 14.46 -8.34
C SER A 7 9.21 13.74 -7.09
N LEU A 8 9.30 14.41 -5.94
CA LEU A 8 8.70 13.96 -4.69
C LEU A 8 7.26 14.47 -4.62
N LEU A 9 6.29 13.56 -4.64
CA LEU A 9 4.86 13.85 -4.66
C LEU A 9 4.28 13.63 -3.27
N VAL A 10 3.86 14.71 -2.60
CA VAL A 10 3.43 14.69 -1.20
C VAL A 10 1.93 14.90 -1.10
N ALA A 11 1.22 13.93 -0.56
CA ALA A 11 -0.22 14.02 -0.28
C ALA A 11 -0.46 14.59 1.12
N VAL A 12 -1.17 15.72 1.21
CA VAL A 12 -1.45 16.39 2.49
C VAL A 12 -2.96 16.49 2.73
N TYR A 13 -3.42 15.91 3.83
CA TYR A 13 -4.76 16.12 4.37
C TYR A 13 -4.76 16.03 5.90
N ASN A 14 -4.89 17.16 6.58
CA ASN A 14 -4.96 17.25 8.03
C ASN A 14 -3.80 16.56 8.79
N THR A 15 -2.56 16.87 8.42
CA THR A 15 -1.34 16.29 9.00
C THR A 15 -0.44 17.32 9.68
N GLU A 16 -0.99 18.42 10.22
CA GLU A 16 -0.21 19.53 10.80
C GLU A 16 0.84 19.11 11.83
N ALA A 17 0.57 18.05 12.59
CA ALA A 17 1.45 17.54 13.64
C ALA A 17 2.74 16.89 13.09
N PHE A 18 2.69 16.35 11.87
CA PHE A 18 3.75 15.52 11.30
C PHE A 18 4.43 16.18 10.10
N LEU A 19 3.68 16.99 9.37
CA LEU A 19 4.11 17.65 8.14
C LEU A 19 5.43 18.43 8.26
N PRO A 20 5.76 19.13 9.37
CA PRO A 20 7.05 19.81 9.49
C PRO A 20 8.25 18.85 9.39
N ASN A 21 8.15 17.65 9.99
CA ASN A 21 9.20 16.65 9.94
C ASN A 21 9.30 16.02 8.54
N CYS A 22 8.16 15.72 7.91
CA CYS A 22 8.10 15.26 6.53
C CYS A 22 8.80 16.27 5.60
N LEU A 23 8.35 17.53 5.55
CA LEU A 23 8.90 18.55 4.64
C LEU A 23 10.37 18.86 4.93
N GLN A 24 10.79 18.87 6.21
CA GLN A 24 12.19 19.03 6.56
C GLN A 24 13.06 17.91 5.97
N SER A 25 12.57 16.67 5.96
CA SER A 25 13.29 15.54 5.36
C SER A 25 13.44 15.65 3.83
N LEU A 26 12.46 16.25 3.15
CA LEU A 26 12.47 16.45 1.70
C LEU A 26 13.42 17.57 1.28
N VAL A 27 13.40 18.72 1.97
CA VAL A 27 14.31 19.83 1.62
C VAL A 27 15.76 19.51 1.94
N SER A 28 16.01 18.63 2.92
CA SER A 28 17.33 18.19 3.34
C SER A 28 17.98 17.14 2.43
N GLN A 29 17.31 16.67 1.38
CA GLN A 29 17.84 15.61 0.49
C GLN A 29 19.23 15.95 -0.08
N THR A 30 20.11 14.95 -0.12
CA THR A 30 21.49 15.07 -0.63
C THR A 30 21.54 15.21 -2.15
N LEU A 31 20.56 14.66 -2.87
CA LEU A 31 20.34 14.92 -4.29
C LEU A 31 19.64 16.28 -4.45
N LYS A 32 20.30 17.23 -5.13
CA LYS A 32 19.76 18.60 -5.30
C LYS A 32 18.85 18.76 -6.50
N ASN A 33 19.05 17.95 -7.55
CA ASN A 33 18.23 17.96 -8.76
C ASN A 33 16.88 17.26 -8.53
N ILE A 34 16.06 17.84 -7.66
CA ILE A 34 14.73 17.32 -7.30
C ILE A 34 13.70 18.45 -7.36
N GLU A 35 12.45 18.07 -7.54
CA GLU A 35 11.30 18.94 -7.25
C GLU A 35 10.40 18.30 -6.20
N ILE A 36 9.68 19.13 -5.43
CA ILE A 36 8.78 18.68 -4.38
C ILE A 36 7.39 19.23 -4.72
N ILE A 37 6.44 18.36 -5.03
CA ILE A 37 5.07 18.74 -5.39
C ILE A 37 4.17 18.36 -4.22
N ILE A 38 3.64 19.37 -3.55
CA ILE A 38 2.75 19.20 -2.41
C ILE A 38 1.33 19.46 -2.87
N VAL A 39 0.46 18.46 -2.74
CA VAL A 39 -0.95 18.57 -3.05
C VAL A 39 -1.74 18.55 -1.74
N ASN A 40 -2.28 19.71 -1.36
CA ASN A 40 -3.16 19.85 -0.20
C ASN A 40 -4.61 19.56 -0.60
N ASP A 41 -5.16 18.47 -0.09
CA ASP A 41 -6.50 17.94 -0.39
C ASP A 41 -7.59 18.59 0.47
N GLY A 42 -7.53 19.91 0.62
CA GLY A 42 -8.53 20.67 1.38
C GLY A 42 -8.39 20.51 2.89
N SER A 43 -7.17 20.50 3.43
CA SER A 43 -6.93 20.48 4.87
C SER A 43 -7.63 21.63 5.59
N THR A 44 -8.20 21.33 6.75
CA THR A 44 -8.91 22.27 7.63
C THR A 44 -8.10 22.65 8.88
N ASP A 45 -6.95 22.03 9.08
CA ASP A 45 -6.00 22.31 10.16
C ASP A 45 -4.91 23.32 9.74
N GLY A 46 -3.82 23.41 10.51
CA GLY A 46 -2.67 24.27 10.22
C GLY A 46 -1.79 23.86 9.04
N SER A 47 -2.09 22.76 8.33
CA SER A 47 -1.24 22.20 7.27
C SER A 47 -0.90 23.21 6.17
N GLN A 48 -1.88 23.99 5.69
CA GLN A 48 -1.62 24.98 4.63
C GLN A 48 -0.58 26.04 5.04
N LYS A 49 -0.62 26.50 6.30
CA LYS A 49 0.34 27.50 6.80
C LYS A 49 1.77 26.93 6.84
N ILE A 50 1.91 25.65 7.16
CA ILE A 50 3.19 24.94 7.16
C ILE A 50 3.70 24.82 5.73
N ILE A 51 2.86 24.42 4.77
CA ILE A 51 3.21 24.35 3.35
C ILE A 51 3.72 25.71 2.85
N ASP A 52 2.99 26.79 3.11
CA ASP A 52 3.35 28.15 2.69
C ASP A 52 4.69 28.60 3.28
N HIS A 53 4.99 28.19 4.52
CA HIS A 53 6.25 28.50 5.18
C HIS A 53 7.45 27.85 4.48
N PHE A 54 7.33 26.57 4.11
CA PHE A 54 8.39 25.85 3.42
C PHE A 54 8.54 26.32 1.97
N ALA A 55 7.44 26.53 1.24
CA ALA A 55 7.46 27.00 -0.15
C ALA A 55 8.12 28.38 -0.31
N LYS A 56 8.04 29.25 0.69
CA LYS A 56 8.75 30.55 0.71
C LYS A 56 10.27 30.41 0.85
N LYS A 57 10.76 29.30 1.40
CA LYS A 57 12.18 29.07 1.73
C LYS A 57 12.91 28.22 0.69
N ASP A 58 12.19 27.38 -0.05
CA ASP A 58 12.77 26.45 -1.01
C ASP A 58 12.01 26.51 -2.34
N SER A 59 12.68 27.02 -3.38
CA SER A 59 12.10 27.20 -4.72
C SER A 59 11.82 25.89 -5.46
N ARG A 60 12.28 24.75 -4.94
CA ARG A 60 11.97 23.43 -5.50
C ARG A 60 10.56 22.97 -5.14
N ILE A 61 9.90 23.64 -4.20
CA ILE A 61 8.55 23.29 -3.74
C ILE A 61 7.51 23.95 -4.66
N LYS A 62 6.62 23.12 -5.22
CA LYS A 62 5.41 23.50 -5.94
C LYS A 62 4.21 23.08 -5.12
N THR A 63 3.21 23.96 -5.02
CA THR A 63 2.02 23.71 -4.20
C THR A 63 0.78 23.68 -5.07
N ILE A 64 -0.10 22.73 -4.79
CA ILE A 64 -1.42 22.60 -5.42
C ILE A 64 -2.44 22.46 -4.29
N VAL A 65 -3.55 23.17 -4.40
CA VAL A 65 -4.65 23.08 -3.43
C VAL A 65 -5.89 22.67 -4.19
N GLN A 66 -6.62 21.69 -3.65
CA GLN A 66 -7.89 21.22 -4.19
C GLN A 66 -8.89 20.98 -3.05
N GLU A 67 -10.16 20.81 -3.39
CA GLU A 67 -11.15 20.26 -2.46
C GLU A 67 -10.84 18.79 -2.19
N ASN A 68 -11.27 18.26 -1.03
CA ASN A 68 -10.99 16.88 -0.63
C ASN A 68 -11.59 15.86 -1.60
N GLN A 69 -10.73 15.25 -2.42
CA GLN A 69 -11.10 14.22 -3.41
C GLN A 69 -10.48 12.85 -3.11
N GLY A 70 -9.69 12.73 -2.04
CA GLY A 70 -9.08 11.49 -1.60
C GLY A 70 -7.73 11.20 -2.26
N LEU A 71 -7.02 10.24 -1.67
CA LEU A 71 -5.60 10.01 -1.91
C LEU A 71 -5.26 9.69 -3.37
N GLY A 72 -6.09 8.91 -4.06
CA GLY A 72 -5.90 8.60 -5.48
C GLY A 72 -5.91 9.86 -6.36
N ALA A 73 -6.86 10.76 -6.15
CA ALA A 73 -6.95 12.03 -6.88
C ALA A 73 -5.73 12.92 -6.62
N VAL A 74 -5.30 13.00 -5.36
CA VAL A 74 -4.11 13.76 -4.92
C VAL A 74 -2.84 13.25 -5.60
N ARG A 75 -2.63 11.92 -5.64
CA ARG A 75 -1.46 11.31 -6.29
C ARG A 75 -1.51 11.49 -7.81
N ASN A 76 -2.67 11.31 -8.43
CA ASN A 76 -2.83 11.56 -9.86
C ASN A 76 -2.52 13.03 -10.21
N LYS A 77 -2.96 13.98 -9.37
CA LYS A 77 -2.63 15.40 -9.54
C LYS A 77 -1.13 15.67 -9.40
N GLY A 78 -0.47 14.97 -8.49
CA GLY A 78 0.99 14.98 -8.38
C GLY A 78 1.68 14.46 -9.64
N ILE A 79 1.21 13.33 -10.20
CA ILE A 79 1.74 12.76 -11.44
C ILE A 79 1.60 13.75 -12.60
N GLU A 80 0.42 14.36 -12.77
CA GLU A 80 0.16 15.36 -13.82
C GLU A 80 1.10 16.57 -13.76
N ALA A 81 1.47 17.00 -12.55
CA ALA A 81 2.30 18.17 -12.32
C ALA A 81 3.82 17.88 -12.37
N ALA A 82 4.20 16.61 -12.38
CA ALA A 82 5.59 16.17 -12.28
C ALA A 82 6.35 16.32 -13.61
N ALA A 83 7.59 16.80 -13.51
CA ALA A 83 8.53 16.92 -14.63
C ALA A 83 9.74 15.97 -14.48
N GLY A 84 9.95 15.41 -13.29
CA GLY A 84 11.12 14.60 -12.96
C GLY A 84 11.21 13.31 -13.76
N GLU A 85 12.42 12.81 -14.01
CA GLU A 85 12.62 11.54 -14.72
C GLU A 85 11.98 10.37 -13.95
N TYR A 86 12.04 10.42 -12.62
CA TYR A 86 11.38 9.49 -11.73
C TYR A 86 10.43 10.19 -10.75
N LEU A 87 9.43 9.44 -10.29
CA LEU A 87 8.44 9.88 -9.32
C LEU A 87 8.57 9.06 -8.03
N ALA A 88 8.44 9.70 -6.89
CA ALA A 88 8.34 9.06 -5.58
C ALA A 88 7.14 9.64 -4.81
N PHE A 89 6.33 8.77 -4.22
CA PHE A 89 5.17 9.17 -3.43
C PHE A 89 5.54 9.21 -1.95
N ILE A 90 5.24 10.30 -1.26
CA ILE A 90 5.54 10.47 0.16
C ILE A 90 4.24 10.80 0.90
N ASP A 91 3.92 10.02 1.92
CA ASP A 91 2.80 10.32 2.79
C ASP A 91 3.23 11.39 3.83
N SER A 92 2.36 12.37 4.09
CA SER A 92 2.73 13.56 4.87
C SER A 92 2.89 13.34 6.38
N ASP A 93 2.48 12.18 6.86
CA ASP A 93 2.72 11.70 8.23
C ASP A 93 3.99 10.86 8.39
N ASP A 94 4.74 10.65 7.31
CA ASP A 94 6.00 9.91 7.25
C ASP A 94 7.21 10.83 7.02
N TRP A 95 8.40 10.24 6.94
CA TRP A 95 9.64 10.95 6.58
C TRP A 95 10.63 10.03 5.85
N ILE A 96 11.63 10.62 5.19
CA ILE A 96 12.65 9.87 4.44
C ILE A 96 14.06 10.23 4.88
N GLU A 97 14.99 9.29 4.74
CA GLU A 97 16.40 9.50 5.01
C GLU A 97 17.00 10.55 4.06
N ALA A 98 18.01 11.28 4.52
CA ALA A 98 18.61 12.38 3.73
C ALA A 98 19.17 11.91 2.37
N ASP A 99 19.57 10.64 2.27
CA ASP A 99 20.12 10.06 1.05
C ASP A 99 19.09 9.28 0.21
N TYR A 100 17.80 9.27 0.59
CA TYR A 100 16.73 8.54 -0.10
C TYR A 100 16.75 8.78 -1.62
N CYS A 101 16.66 10.04 -2.05
CA CYS A 101 16.58 10.36 -3.48
C CYS A 101 17.84 9.96 -4.24
N ARG A 102 19.03 10.19 -3.64
CA ARG A 102 20.31 9.88 -4.27
C ARG A 102 20.46 8.37 -4.45
N SER A 103 20.33 7.61 -3.36
CA SER A 103 20.46 6.16 -3.36
C SER A 103 19.49 5.49 -4.33
N MET A 104 18.21 5.92 -4.33
CA MET A 104 17.20 5.38 -5.23
C MET A 104 17.48 5.73 -6.70
N TYR A 105 17.83 6.98 -6.99
CA TYR A 105 18.08 7.44 -8.36
C TYR A 105 19.36 6.82 -8.95
N GLU A 106 20.46 6.81 -8.21
CA GLU A 106 21.72 6.20 -8.67
C GLU A 106 21.56 4.71 -8.96
N LYS A 107 20.80 3.98 -8.12
CA LYS A 107 20.45 2.58 -8.37
C LYS A 107 19.62 2.43 -9.65
N ALA A 108 18.64 3.30 -9.87
CA ALA A 108 17.82 3.29 -11.08
C ALA A 108 18.67 3.49 -12.35
N GLN A 109 19.60 4.45 -12.31
CA GLN A 109 20.49 4.76 -13.43
C GLN A 109 21.50 3.64 -13.69
N ALA A 110 22.12 3.10 -12.63
CA ALA A 110 23.14 2.06 -12.75
C ALA A 110 22.60 0.76 -13.38
N GLU A 111 21.32 0.44 -13.16
CA GLU A 111 20.69 -0.80 -13.64
C GLU A 111 19.62 -0.57 -14.71
N ASP A 112 19.49 0.66 -15.23
CA ASP A 112 18.44 1.07 -16.18
C ASP A 112 17.03 0.62 -15.73
N ALA A 113 16.74 0.76 -14.43
CA ALA A 113 15.52 0.24 -13.83
C ALA A 113 14.32 1.16 -14.07
N ASP A 114 13.17 0.56 -14.38
CA ASP A 114 11.89 1.29 -14.46
C ASP A 114 11.26 1.48 -13.07
N LEU A 115 11.63 0.64 -12.10
CA LEU A 115 11.15 0.68 -10.72
C LEU A 115 12.29 0.36 -9.74
N VAL A 116 12.43 1.17 -8.69
CA VAL A 116 13.32 0.88 -7.57
C VAL A 116 12.50 0.76 -6.30
N ILE A 117 12.79 -0.24 -5.46
CA ILE A 117 12.09 -0.49 -4.19
C ILE A 117 13.12 -0.46 -3.07
N CYS A 118 12.96 0.42 -2.08
CA CYS A 118 13.80 0.42 -0.89
C CYS A 118 13.18 -0.37 0.26
N ASP A 119 14.03 -0.79 1.18
CA ASP A 119 13.58 -1.14 2.51
C ASP A 119 13.02 0.08 3.25
N TYR A 120 12.30 -0.19 4.33
CA TYR A 120 11.70 0.84 5.15
C TYR A 120 11.76 0.47 6.63
N ALA A 121 11.72 1.50 7.47
CA ALA A 121 11.59 1.42 8.91
C ALA A 121 10.13 1.64 9.30
N VAL A 122 9.63 0.90 10.29
CA VAL A 122 8.30 1.10 10.87
C VAL A 122 8.47 1.73 12.25
N ASP A 123 8.16 3.02 12.37
CA ASP A 123 8.29 3.81 13.60
C ASP A 123 6.99 3.73 14.41
N ILE A 124 7.00 2.96 15.49
CA ILE A 124 5.84 2.73 16.35
C ILE A 124 5.76 3.83 17.42
N GLN A 125 4.92 4.84 17.17
CA GLN A 125 4.81 6.03 18.02
C GLN A 125 4.50 5.70 19.48
N ASP A 126 3.68 4.67 19.74
CA ASP A 126 3.25 4.31 21.10
C ASP A 126 4.38 3.71 21.96
N THR A 127 5.48 3.25 21.35
CA THR A 127 6.52 2.49 22.06
C THR A 127 7.94 2.99 21.81
N GLU A 128 8.10 4.01 20.96
CA GLU A 128 9.40 4.51 20.48
C GLU A 128 10.29 3.40 19.86
N LYS A 129 9.69 2.30 19.43
CA LYS A 129 10.38 1.19 18.76
C LYS A 129 10.32 1.35 17.26
N THR A 130 11.43 1.05 16.61
CA THR A 130 11.51 0.93 15.16
C THR A 130 11.70 -0.53 14.76
N VAL A 131 10.91 -1.00 13.79
CA VAL A 131 10.99 -2.36 13.22
C VAL A 131 11.47 -2.28 11.78
N TYR A 132 12.35 -3.20 11.39
CA TYR A 132 12.94 -3.28 10.05
C TYR A 132 12.54 -4.60 9.38
N PRO A 133 11.59 -4.59 8.43
CA PRO A 133 11.09 -5.81 7.80
C PRO A 133 12.07 -6.51 6.83
N GLU A 134 13.12 -5.83 6.36
CA GLU A 134 14.14 -6.37 5.43
C GLU A 134 13.55 -7.00 4.13
N ILE A 135 12.51 -6.36 3.58
CA ILE A 135 11.86 -6.80 2.33
C ILE A 135 12.81 -6.65 1.14
N ALA A 136 13.38 -5.47 0.91
CA ALA A 136 14.22 -5.23 -0.27
C ALA A 136 15.45 -6.13 -0.24
N LYS A 137 16.09 -6.30 0.92
CA LYS A 137 17.16 -7.28 1.16
C LYS A 137 16.76 -8.71 0.82
N THR A 138 15.51 -9.10 1.05
CA THR A 138 15.01 -10.44 0.70
C THR A 138 14.93 -10.66 -0.82
N TYR A 139 14.73 -9.60 -1.62
CA TYR A 139 14.55 -9.71 -3.07
C TYR A 139 15.71 -9.16 -3.90
N ALA A 140 16.72 -8.55 -3.27
CA ALA A 140 17.93 -8.11 -3.94
C ALA A 140 18.56 -9.25 -4.78
N GLY A 141 18.82 -8.96 -6.06
CA GLY A 141 19.36 -9.92 -7.02
C GLY A 141 18.39 -11.00 -7.51
N LYS A 142 17.13 -11.02 -7.05
CA LYS A 142 16.11 -11.96 -7.54
C LYS A 142 15.34 -11.38 -8.72
N PRO A 143 14.77 -12.23 -9.61
CA PRO A 143 13.84 -11.76 -10.63
C PRO A 143 12.63 -11.07 -10.01
N LYS A 144 12.15 -10.00 -10.65
CA LYS A 144 10.96 -9.23 -10.20
C LYS A 144 9.72 -10.12 -9.98
N ASP A 145 9.61 -11.21 -10.73
CA ASP A 145 8.50 -12.17 -10.63
C ASP A 145 8.39 -12.81 -9.25
N ALA A 146 9.51 -12.98 -8.54
CA ALA A 146 9.48 -13.47 -7.15
C ALA A 146 8.74 -12.48 -6.24
N PHE A 147 9.00 -11.18 -6.41
CA PHE A 147 8.31 -10.12 -5.67
C PHE A 147 6.83 -10.03 -6.05
N ILE A 148 6.52 -10.10 -7.35
CA ILE A 148 5.14 -10.08 -7.87
C ILE A 148 4.31 -11.23 -7.29
N LYS A 149 4.87 -12.44 -7.27
CA LYS A 149 4.20 -13.62 -6.73
C LYS A 149 3.92 -13.49 -5.23
N ASP A 150 4.88 -12.99 -4.47
CA ASP A 150 4.72 -12.80 -3.03
C ASP A 150 3.81 -11.61 -2.68
N LEU A 151 3.74 -10.58 -3.54
CA LEU A 151 2.76 -9.50 -3.46
C LEU A 151 1.34 -10.04 -3.61
N LEU A 152 1.09 -10.85 -4.64
CA LEU A 152 -0.21 -11.50 -4.84
C LEU A 152 -0.54 -12.47 -3.71
N ARG A 153 0.43 -13.24 -3.20
CA ARG A 153 0.18 -14.10 -2.03
C ARG A 153 -0.08 -13.31 -0.74
N GLY A 154 0.15 -11.99 -0.71
CA GLY A 154 0.00 -11.13 0.45
C GLY A 154 1.14 -11.30 1.48
N LYS A 155 2.32 -11.74 1.04
CA LYS A 155 3.53 -11.82 1.89
C LYS A 155 4.29 -10.49 1.95
N VAL A 156 4.17 -9.67 0.91
CA VAL A 156 4.67 -8.30 0.88
C VAL A 156 3.54 -7.34 0.55
N SER A 157 3.66 -6.11 1.04
CA SER A 157 2.65 -5.06 0.81
C SER A 157 2.89 -4.33 -0.51
N GLY A 158 1.79 -3.97 -1.18
CA GLY A 158 1.80 -3.19 -2.42
C GLY A 158 1.92 -1.69 -2.20
N PHE A 159 2.67 -1.22 -1.20
CA PHE A 159 2.77 0.20 -0.88
C PHE A 159 3.31 1.03 -2.05
N SER A 160 2.79 2.23 -2.23
CA SER A 160 3.27 3.12 -3.29
C SER A 160 4.52 3.89 -2.89
N TRP A 161 4.73 4.14 -1.58
CA TRP A 161 5.66 5.14 -1.04
C TRP A 161 7.13 4.70 -0.92
N ASN A 162 7.42 3.40 -0.73
CA ASN A 162 8.81 2.91 -0.64
C ASN A 162 9.46 2.68 -2.02
N LYS A 163 9.03 3.42 -3.04
CA LYS A 163 9.36 3.14 -4.44
C LYS A 163 9.66 4.40 -5.24
N LEU A 164 10.56 4.25 -6.20
CA LEU A 164 10.87 5.23 -7.23
C LEU A 164 10.42 4.67 -8.59
N TYR A 165 9.55 5.39 -9.28
CA TYR A 165 8.92 4.95 -10.53
C TYR A 165 9.42 5.80 -11.70
N ARG A 166 9.84 5.18 -12.79
CA ARG A 166 10.21 5.92 -14.00
C ARG A 166 8.98 6.59 -14.60
N ARG A 167 8.98 7.92 -14.74
CA ARG A 167 7.80 8.69 -15.20
C ARG A 167 7.31 8.22 -16.57
N ARG A 168 8.24 7.94 -17.51
CA ARG A 168 7.89 7.46 -18.85
C ARG A 168 7.11 6.15 -18.85
N LEU A 169 7.33 5.26 -17.87
CA LEU A 169 6.58 4.01 -17.72
C LEU A 169 5.11 4.31 -17.42
N ILE A 170 4.87 5.24 -16.49
CA ILE A 170 3.54 5.67 -16.06
C ILE A 170 2.80 6.31 -17.23
N GLU A 171 3.46 7.22 -17.96
CA GLU A 171 2.88 7.92 -19.12
C GLU A 171 2.56 6.97 -20.26
N GLN A 172 3.51 6.10 -20.64
CA GLN A 172 3.36 5.16 -21.75
C GLN A 172 2.19 4.19 -21.55
N HIS A 173 1.95 3.77 -20.30
CA HIS A 173 0.91 2.82 -19.95
C HIS A 173 -0.33 3.44 -19.31
N GLN A 174 -0.40 4.78 -19.25
CA GLN A 174 -1.51 5.54 -18.67
C GLN A 174 -1.88 5.04 -17.27
N LEU A 175 -0.85 4.81 -16.44
CA LEU A 175 -1.03 4.27 -15.09
C LEU A 175 -1.54 5.37 -14.15
N VAL A 176 -2.65 5.11 -13.49
CA VAL A 176 -3.30 6.04 -12.56
C VAL A 176 -3.72 5.31 -11.29
N PHE A 177 -3.78 6.05 -10.18
CA PHE A 177 -4.40 5.57 -8.96
C PHE A 177 -5.93 5.58 -9.13
N PRO A 178 -6.63 4.53 -8.68
CA PRO A 178 -8.08 4.54 -8.60
C PRO A 178 -8.61 5.69 -7.72
N LEU A 179 -9.78 6.20 -8.05
CA LEU A 179 -10.45 7.24 -7.25
C LEU A 179 -11.19 6.64 -6.03
N ARG A 180 -11.61 7.51 -5.10
CA ARG A 180 -12.28 7.15 -3.84
C ARG A 180 -13.46 6.17 -4.03
N ASP A 181 -14.26 6.35 -5.06
CA ASP A 181 -15.45 5.50 -5.29
C ASP A 181 -15.15 4.26 -6.16
N GLU A 182 -13.89 4.04 -6.54
CA GLU A 182 -13.46 2.92 -7.37
C GLU A 182 -12.82 1.81 -6.54
N LEU A 183 -11.71 2.11 -5.85
CA LEU A 183 -10.89 1.15 -5.09
C LEU A 183 -10.16 1.84 -3.91
N GLU A 184 -10.91 2.43 -2.98
CA GLU A 184 -10.34 3.07 -1.78
C GLU A 184 -9.72 2.04 -0.82
N ASN A 185 -8.62 2.39 -0.15
CA ASN A 185 -7.79 1.56 0.75
C ASN A 185 -6.93 0.48 0.09
N ILE A 186 -7.01 0.34 -1.24
CA ILE A 186 -6.27 -0.64 -2.04
C ILE A 186 -5.66 0.00 -3.30
N GLU A 187 -5.77 1.32 -3.43
CA GLU A 187 -5.26 2.12 -4.54
C GLU A 187 -3.74 1.96 -4.73
N ASP A 188 -2.99 1.86 -3.63
CA ASP A 188 -1.54 1.59 -3.62
C ASP A 188 -1.23 0.26 -4.30
N GLN A 189 -1.86 -0.81 -3.80
CA GLN A 189 -1.62 -2.14 -4.33
C GLN A 189 -2.11 -2.24 -5.77
N TYR A 190 -3.19 -1.54 -6.12
CA TYR A 190 -3.62 -1.43 -7.50
C TYR A 190 -2.49 -0.85 -8.35
N PHE A 191 -2.06 0.39 -8.07
CA PHE A 191 -1.09 1.12 -8.88
C PHE A 191 0.27 0.42 -8.93
N SER A 192 0.84 0.06 -7.78
CA SER A 192 2.17 -0.56 -7.70
C SER A 192 2.23 -1.92 -8.41
N PHE A 193 1.14 -2.71 -8.38
CA PHE A 193 1.09 -3.96 -9.14
C PHE A 193 1.15 -3.72 -10.65
N ARG A 194 0.43 -2.72 -11.18
CA ARG A 194 0.48 -2.42 -12.63
C ARG A 194 1.87 -1.92 -13.01
N CYS A 195 2.47 -1.02 -12.21
CA CYS A 195 3.84 -0.57 -12.44
C CYS A 195 4.83 -1.77 -12.49
N LEU A 196 4.73 -2.73 -11.58
CA LEU A 196 5.57 -3.94 -11.59
C LEU A 196 5.37 -4.82 -12.82
N LEU A 197 4.13 -4.99 -13.29
CA LEU A 197 3.82 -5.78 -14.48
C LEU A 197 4.41 -5.13 -15.74
N TYR A 198 4.29 -3.80 -15.88
CA TYR A 198 4.76 -3.07 -17.06
C TYR A 198 6.26 -2.75 -17.03
N ALA A 199 6.88 -2.63 -15.86
CA ALA A 199 8.31 -2.37 -15.72
C ALA A 199 9.14 -3.47 -16.40
N ASN A 200 10.15 -3.12 -17.20
CA ASN A 200 11.09 -4.12 -17.73
C ASN A 200 12.03 -4.62 -16.63
N ALA A 201 12.52 -3.68 -15.82
CA ALA A 201 13.42 -3.96 -14.70
C ALA A 201 12.88 -3.33 -13.40
N ALA A 202 12.87 -4.14 -12.34
CA ALA A 202 12.61 -3.69 -10.98
C ALA A 202 13.78 -4.13 -10.08
N VAL A 203 14.35 -3.18 -9.35
CA VAL A 203 15.58 -3.37 -8.56
C VAL A 203 15.38 -2.92 -7.12
N PHE A 204 16.28 -3.34 -6.23
CA PHE A 204 16.11 -3.21 -4.78
C PHE A 204 17.25 -2.45 -4.13
N VAL A 205 16.91 -1.61 -3.15
CA VAL A 205 17.85 -0.89 -2.29
C VAL A 205 17.63 -1.38 -0.85
N GLU A 206 18.62 -2.05 -0.28
CA GLU A 206 18.49 -2.76 1.01
C GLU A 206 18.47 -1.81 2.22
N GLN A 207 18.84 -0.55 2.02
CA GLN A 207 18.80 0.46 3.07
C GLN A 207 17.34 0.84 3.42
N PRO A 208 16.99 0.96 4.71
CA PRO A 208 15.69 1.44 5.14
C PRO A 208 15.58 2.96 4.97
N LEU A 209 15.39 3.42 3.73
CA LEU A 209 15.45 4.85 3.39
C LEU A 209 14.13 5.60 3.65
N TYR A 210 13.05 4.88 3.94
CA TYR A 210 11.73 5.45 4.21
C TYR A 210 11.27 5.06 5.62
N HIS A 211 10.69 6.00 6.35
CA HIS A 211 10.19 5.80 7.71
C HIS A 211 8.67 5.91 7.75
N TYR A 212 8.03 4.76 7.88
CA TYR A 212 6.59 4.61 7.98
C TYR A 212 6.14 4.73 9.44
N ARG A 213 5.44 5.82 9.76
CA ARG A 213 5.01 6.15 11.12
C ARG A 213 3.65 5.53 11.39
N VAL A 214 3.57 4.76 12.48
CA VAL A 214 2.35 4.02 12.82
C VAL A 214 1.97 4.15 14.28
N HIS A 215 0.66 4.17 14.52
CA HIS A 215 0.09 3.89 15.83
C HIS A 215 -0.32 2.42 15.91
N LEU A 216 -0.04 1.76 17.04
CA LEU A 216 -0.47 0.38 17.31
C LEU A 216 -1.98 0.19 17.12
N SER A 217 -2.75 1.22 17.46
CA SER A 217 -4.20 1.21 17.29
C SER A 217 -4.66 1.16 15.83
N SER A 218 -3.90 1.77 14.91
CA SER A 218 -4.17 1.77 13.47
C SER A 218 -3.90 0.40 12.83
N ILE A 219 -2.88 -0.31 13.30
CA ILE A 219 -2.49 -1.63 12.77
C ILE A 219 -3.48 -2.72 13.20
N VAL A 220 -3.83 -2.75 14.49
CA VAL A 220 -4.45 -3.94 15.08
C VAL A 220 -5.97 -3.82 15.16
N GLN A 221 -6.46 -2.62 15.43
CA GLN A 221 -7.85 -2.43 15.85
C GLN A 221 -8.69 -1.69 14.81
N LYS A 222 -8.10 -1.00 13.82
CA LYS A 222 -8.87 -0.28 12.79
C LYS A 222 -9.78 -1.26 12.06
N TYR A 223 -11.08 -1.08 12.21
CA TYR A 223 -12.10 -1.77 11.42
C TYR A 223 -12.24 -1.03 10.09
N GLN A 224 -12.31 -1.79 8.99
CA GLN A 224 -12.54 -1.27 7.65
C GLN A 224 -13.89 -1.80 7.15
N ALA A 225 -14.87 -0.91 6.99
CA ALA A 225 -16.12 -1.26 6.33
C ALA A 225 -15.83 -1.55 4.85
N GLY A 226 -16.57 -2.49 4.24
CA GLY A 226 -16.42 -2.79 2.81
C GLY A 226 -15.17 -3.61 2.44
N LEU A 227 -14.28 -3.93 3.38
CA LEU A 227 -12.99 -4.57 3.10
C LEU A 227 -13.07 -5.75 2.13
N PHE A 228 -14.05 -6.65 2.29
CA PHE A 228 -14.20 -7.80 1.40
C PHE A 228 -14.52 -7.41 -0.05
N ASP A 229 -15.37 -6.40 -0.22
CA ASP A 229 -15.81 -5.93 -1.54
C ASP A 229 -14.65 -5.25 -2.26
N ASP A 230 -13.87 -4.43 -1.56
CA ASP A 230 -12.67 -3.79 -2.11
C ASP A 230 -11.68 -4.83 -2.64
N GLY A 231 -11.39 -5.87 -1.84
CA GLY A 231 -10.47 -6.92 -2.29
C GLY A 231 -11.03 -7.82 -3.37
N LEU A 232 -12.35 -8.03 -3.44
CA LEU A 232 -12.98 -8.73 -4.56
C LEU A 232 -12.84 -7.90 -5.84
N ALA A 233 -13.10 -6.59 -5.77
CA ALA A 233 -12.92 -5.68 -6.90
C ALA A 233 -11.45 -5.63 -7.36
N LEU A 234 -10.49 -5.62 -6.43
CA LEU A 234 -9.05 -5.71 -6.78
C LEU A 234 -8.71 -7.05 -7.45
N TYR A 235 -9.25 -8.15 -6.94
CA TYR A 235 -9.06 -9.49 -7.51
C TYR A 235 -9.56 -9.53 -8.96
N GLU A 236 -10.76 -9.02 -9.21
CA GLU A 236 -11.37 -8.95 -10.55
C GLU A 236 -10.54 -8.05 -11.48
N ALA A 237 -10.16 -6.86 -11.03
CA ALA A 237 -9.33 -5.95 -11.80
C ALA A 237 -7.95 -6.54 -12.15
N ASN A 238 -7.36 -7.31 -11.22
CA ASN A 238 -6.09 -8.02 -11.46
C ASN A 238 -6.27 -9.18 -12.45
N MET A 239 -7.36 -9.95 -12.31
CA MET A 239 -7.69 -11.05 -13.21
C MET A 239 -7.87 -10.55 -14.64
N ASP A 240 -8.59 -9.46 -14.83
CA ASP A 240 -8.81 -8.83 -16.14
C ASP A 240 -7.51 -8.30 -16.74
N CYS A 241 -6.70 -7.60 -15.95
CA CYS A 241 -5.40 -7.10 -16.39
C CYS A 241 -4.48 -8.23 -16.85
N LEU A 242 -4.33 -9.28 -16.04
CA LEU A 242 -3.50 -10.43 -16.36
C LEU A 242 -4.02 -11.23 -17.56
N THR A 243 -5.35 -11.30 -17.73
CA THR A 243 -5.97 -11.96 -18.89
C THR A 243 -5.64 -11.21 -20.18
N LYS A 244 -5.82 -9.87 -20.19
CA LYS A 244 -5.49 -9.02 -21.35
C LYS A 244 -4.02 -9.10 -21.74
N ARG A 245 -3.14 -9.35 -20.76
CA ARG A 245 -1.69 -9.50 -20.96
C ARG A 245 -1.26 -10.93 -21.32
N GLY A 246 -2.14 -11.92 -21.24
CA GLY A 246 -1.79 -13.34 -21.41
C GLY A 246 -0.95 -13.92 -20.26
N GLU A 247 -0.83 -13.22 -19.13
CA GLU A 247 -0.01 -13.60 -17.97
C GLU A 247 -0.80 -14.33 -16.89
N LEU A 248 -2.14 -14.38 -17.01
CA LEU A 248 -3.00 -15.08 -16.03
C LEU A 248 -2.55 -16.52 -15.75
N PRO A 249 -2.21 -17.37 -16.74
CA PRO A 249 -1.79 -18.74 -16.46
C PRO A 249 -0.61 -18.85 -15.49
N ALA A 250 0.32 -17.90 -15.52
CA ALA A 250 1.54 -17.91 -14.70
C ALA A 250 1.33 -17.40 -13.26
N LEU A 251 0.25 -16.63 -13.03
CA LEU A 251 -0.03 -15.96 -11.74
C LEU A 251 -1.40 -16.32 -11.15
N LYS A 252 -2.13 -17.26 -11.78
CA LYS A 252 -3.49 -17.65 -11.38
C LYS A 252 -3.54 -18.21 -9.97
N GLU A 253 -2.55 -19.02 -9.59
CA GLU A 253 -2.48 -19.61 -8.26
C GLU A 253 -2.29 -18.52 -7.20
N GLU A 254 -1.31 -17.63 -7.41
CA GLU A 254 -1.03 -16.52 -6.50
C GLU A 254 -2.22 -15.59 -6.35
N LEU A 255 -2.92 -15.29 -7.44
CA LEU A 255 -4.13 -14.46 -7.42
C LEU A 255 -5.28 -15.15 -6.68
N GLN A 256 -5.39 -16.48 -6.72
CA GLN A 256 -6.37 -17.19 -5.89
C GLN A 256 -5.97 -17.17 -4.42
N VAL A 257 -4.68 -17.34 -4.10
CA VAL A 257 -4.17 -17.20 -2.73
C VAL A 257 -4.50 -15.81 -2.18
N PHE A 258 -4.35 -14.75 -2.98
CA PHE A 258 -4.77 -13.39 -2.62
C PHE A 258 -6.22 -13.37 -2.10
N LEU A 259 -7.16 -13.81 -2.94
CA LEU A 259 -8.60 -13.77 -2.61
C LEU A 259 -8.91 -14.60 -1.35
N ILE A 260 -8.26 -15.76 -1.19
CA ILE A 260 -8.46 -16.61 -0.02
C ILE A 260 -7.91 -15.95 1.26
N ASN A 261 -6.73 -15.35 1.19
CA ASN A 261 -6.15 -14.61 2.31
C ASN A 261 -7.03 -13.40 2.67
N HIS A 262 -7.48 -12.67 1.66
CA HIS A 262 -8.30 -11.48 1.84
C HIS A 262 -9.68 -11.79 2.44
N GLY A 263 -10.34 -12.86 2.00
CA GLY A 263 -11.60 -13.30 2.58
C GLY A 263 -11.45 -13.76 4.04
N CYS A 264 -10.36 -14.46 4.39
CA CYS A 264 -10.04 -14.76 5.79
C CYS A 264 -9.88 -13.47 6.62
N ASN A 265 -9.07 -12.53 6.13
CA ASN A 265 -8.83 -11.27 6.83
C ASN A 265 -10.12 -10.44 6.96
N SER A 266 -11.01 -10.48 5.97
CA SER A 266 -12.31 -9.81 6.00
C SER A 266 -13.25 -10.41 7.05
N ILE A 267 -13.29 -11.74 7.19
CA ILE A 267 -14.03 -12.40 8.26
C ILE A 267 -13.50 -11.97 9.65
N LEU A 268 -12.18 -11.91 9.81
CA LEU A 268 -11.56 -11.44 11.05
C LEU A 268 -11.81 -9.95 11.32
N ASN A 269 -11.84 -9.13 10.27
CA ASN A 269 -12.14 -7.71 10.34
C ASN A 269 -13.53 -7.43 10.92
N GLU A 270 -14.55 -8.22 10.54
CA GLU A 270 -15.92 -8.08 11.07
C GLU A 270 -16.00 -8.28 12.61
N VAL A 271 -15.11 -9.09 13.19
CA VAL A 271 -15.10 -9.40 14.63
C VAL A 271 -14.09 -8.59 15.44
N LYS A 272 -13.42 -7.61 14.84
CA LYS A 272 -12.53 -6.68 15.56
C LYS A 272 -13.27 -5.95 16.69
N SER A 273 -12.55 -5.65 17.77
CA SER A 273 -13.09 -4.97 18.95
C SER A 273 -13.61 -3.54 18.70
N ARG A 274 -13.09 -2.88 17.65
CA ARG A 274 -13.57 -1.56 17.21
C ARG A 274 -14.72 -1.60 16.21
N ASN A 275 -15.07 -2.75 15.65
CA ASN A 275 -16.32 -2.85 14.91
C ASN A 275 -17.48 -2.75 15.92
N LYS A 276 -18.17 -1.60 15.96
CA LYS A 276 -19.28 -1.33 16.89
C LYS A 276 -20.64 -1.79 16.38
N SER A 277 -20.70 -2.36 15.19
CA SER A 277 -21.92 -2.90 14.60
C SER A 277 -22.52 -4.01 15.49
N PRO A 278 -23.86 -4.15 15.54
CA PRO A 278 -24.52 -5.23 16.28
C PRO A 278 -24.05 -6.62 15.82
N SER A 279 -24.06 -7.60 16.73
CA SER A 279 -23.63 -8.98 16.42
C SER A 279 -24.41 -9.60 15.26
N ALA A 280 -25.69 -9.25 15.10
CA ALA A 280 -26.51 -9.71 13.98
C ALA A 280 -25.99 -9.20 12.62
N GLU A 281 -25.51 -7.96 12.57
CA GLU A 281 -24.94 -7.37 11.36
C GLU A 281 -23.58 -7.99 11.02
N LYS A 282 -22.70 -8.14 12.01
CA LYS A 282 -21.42 -8.87 11.85
C LYS A 282 -21.63 -10.28 11.33
N TYR A 283 -22.61 -10.99 11.89
CA TYR A 283 -22.97 -12.34 11.43
C TYR A 283 -23.49 -12.33 9.99
N LYS A 284 -24.34 -11.37 9.62
CA LYS A 284 -24.84 -11.18 8.25
C LYS A 284 -23.68 -10.94 7.28
N ASN A 285 -22.73 -10.08 7.63
CA ASN A 285 -21.55 -9.78 6.80
C ASN A 285 -20.65 -11.01 6.63
N ILE A 286 -20.32 -11.71 7.73
CA ILE A 286 -19.55 -12.96 7.68
C ILE A 286 -20.25 -14.00 6.83
N ARG A 287 -21.58 -14.16 6.97
CA ARG A 287 -22.36 -15.08 6.14
C ARG A 287 -22.21 -14.71 4.66
N ARG A 288 -22.37 -13.43 4.30
CA ARG A 288 -22.21 -12.93 2.92
C ARG A 288 -20.85 -13.32 2.34
N ILE A 289 -19.77 -13.01 3.06
CA ILE A 289 -18.40 -13.37 2.68
C ILE A 289 -18.27 -14.89 2.46
N CYS A 290 -18.70 -15.69 3.43
CA CYS A 290 -18.59 -17.15 3.36
C CYS A 290 -19.42 -17.77 2.24
N THR A 291 -20.50 -17.11 1.80
CA THR A 291 -21.37 -17.59 0.72
C THR A 291 -20.99 -17.09 -0.67
N CYS A 292 -20.10 -16.10 -0.77
CA CYS A 292 -19.60 -15.58 -2.04
C CYS A 292 -19.02 -16.71 -2.91
N PRO A 293 -19.55 -16.94 -4.13
CA PRO A 293 -19.06 -17.99 -5.04
C PRO A 293 -17.59 -17.85 -5.41
N GLU A 294 -17.12 -16.63 -5.62
CA GLU A 294 -15.75 -16.29 -6.04
C GLU A 294 -14.76 -16.66 -4.94
N PHE A 295 -15.09 -16.38 -3.67
CA PHE A 295 -14.25 -16.76 -2.54
C PHE A 295 -14.38 -18.25 -2.20
N ARG A 296 -15.60 -18.73 -1.89
CA ARG A 296 -15.80 -20.11 -1.40
C ARG A 296 -15.48 -21.16 -2.47
N GLY A 297 -15.80 -20.88 -3.73
CA GLY A 297 -15.60 -21.81 -4.85
C GLY A 297 -14.12 -22.05 -5.17
N LYS A 298 -13.22 -21.15 -4.77
CA LYS A 298 -11.78 -21.26 -5.01
C LYS A 298 -11.03 -21.96 -3.89
N ILE A 299 -11.61 -22.06 -2.68
CA ILE A 299 -10.98 -22.74 -1.54
C ILE A 299 -10.44 -24.15 -1.89
N PRO A 300 -11.15 -25.01 -2.64
CA PRO A 300 -10.64 -26.34 -2.98
C PRO A 300 -9.47 -26.35 -3.98
N ALA A 301 -9.25 -25.26 -4.72
CA ALA A 301 -8.26 -25.16 -5.78
C ALA A 301 -6.92 -24.57 -5.31
N VAL A 302 -6.87 -24.04 -4.08
CA VAL A 302 -5.68 -23.39 -3.54
C VAL A 302 -4.91 -24.36 -2.65
N ASP A 303 -3.57 -24.35 -2.77
CA ASP A 303 -2.71 -25.06 -1.84
C ASP A 303 -2.80 -24.41 -0.44
N LEU A 304 -3.36 -25.18 0.50
CA LEU A 304 -3.52 -24.72 1.86
C LEU A 304 -2.18 -24.58 2.61
N THR A 305 -1.05 -25.12 2.11
CA THR A 305 0.26 -24.96 2.76
C THR A 305 0.66 -23.50 2.93
N ALA A 306 0.16 -22.61 2.07
CA ALA A 306 0.38 -21.16 2.14
C ALA A 306 -0.24 -20.47 3.38
N PHE A 307 -1.06 -21.19 4.17
CA PHE A 307 -1.79 -20.61 5.31
C PHE A 307 -1.37 -21.23 6.64
N ASP A 308 -1.44 -20.43 7.71
CA ASP A 308 -1.26 -20.93 9.07
C ASP A 308 -2.39 -21.90 9.49
N SER A 309 -2.16 -22.64 10.57
CA SER A 309 -3.11 -23.65 11.06
C SER A 309 -4.48 -23.09 11.43
N LYS A 310 -4.56 -21.83 11.88
CA LYS A 310 -5.82 -21.18 12.26
C LYS A 310 -6.60 -20.76 11.01
N LYS A 311 -5.94 -20.18 10.01
CA LYS A 311 -6.56 -19.89 8.71
C LYS A 311 -7.03 -21.16 8.00
N LYS A 312 -6.25 -22.25 8.05
CA LYS A 312 -6.67 -23.56 7.52
C LYS A 312 -7.98 -24.04 8.16
N LEU A 313 -8.09 -23.97 9.48
CA LEU A 313 -9.32 -24.35 10.19
C LEU A 313 -10.49 -23.44 9.82
N LEU A 314 -10.27 -22.11 9.77
CA LEU A 314 -11.28 -21.15 9.33
C LEU A 314 -11.83 -21.51 7.95
N LEU A 315 -10.95 -21.79 6.98
CA LEU A 315 -11.32 -22.16 5.61
C LEU A 315 -12.08 -23.48 5.53
N LEU A 316 -11.74 -24.47 6.37
CA LEU A 316 -12.52 -25.72 6.48
C LEU A 316 -13.95 -25.45 6.95
N LEU A 317 -14.12 -24.61 7.98
CA LEU A 317 -15.45 -24.23 8.48
C LEU A 317 -16.27 -23.48 7.42
N VAL A 318 -15.64 -22.58 6.66
CA VAL A 318 -16.27 -21.89 5.51
C VAL A 318 -16.69 -22.90 4.44
N ARG A 319 -15.81 -23.84 4.09
CA ARG A 319 -16.07 -24.87 3.07
C ARG A 319 -17.26 -25.75 3.45
N TRP A 320 -17.38 -26.13 4.71
CA TRP A 320 -18.50 -26.92 5.25
C TRP A 320 -19.77 -26.09 5.55
N ARG A 321 -19.76 -24.79 5.25
CA ARG A 321 -20.88 -23.86 5.50
C ARG A 321 -21.31 -23.79 6.97
N LEU A 322 -20.38 -24.05 7.90
CA LEU A 322 -20.63 -23.99 9.35
C LEU A 322 -20.56 -22.54 9.86
N ILE A 323 -21.42 -21.66 9.37
CA ILE A 323 -21.36 -20.21 9.62
C ILE A 323 -21.34 -19.85 11.12
N PRO A 324 -22.14 -20.47 12.01
CA PRO A 324 -22.02 -20.23 13.46
C PRO A 324 -20.63 -20.55 14.01
N ALA A 325 -20.01 -21.64 13.55
CA ALA A 325 -18.66 -22.02 13.96
C ALA A 325 -17.60 -21.05 13.38
N VAL A 326 -17.77 -20.58 12.14
CA VAL A 326 -16.93 -19.53 11.54
C VAL A 326 -16.94 -18.28 12.42
N TYR A 327 -18.12 -17.78 12.80
CA TYR A 327 -18.25 -16.59 13.64
C TYR A 327 -17.56 -16.76 15.00
N GLY A 328 -17.87 -17.85 15.71
CA GLY A 328 -17.29 -18.12 17.03
C GLY A 328 -15.77 -18.28 16.98
N PHE A 329 -15.26 -19.05 16.01
CA PHE A 329 -13.82 -19.26 15.84
C PHE A 329 -13.09 -17.97 15.44
N ALA A 330 -13.66 -17.20 14.49
CA ALA A 330 -13.09 -15.92 14.06
C ALA A 330 -12.97 -14.93 15.24
N ALA A 331 -14.00 -14.83 16.09
CA ALA A 331 -13.98 -13.94 17.25
C ALA A 331 -12.87 -14.32 18.25
N ILE A 332 -12.65 -15.62 18.50
CA ILE A 332 -11.55 -16.09 19.35
C ILE A 332 -10.21 -15.80 18.70
N TYR A 333 -10.05 -16.13 17.41
CA TYR A 333 -8.82 -15.93 16.67
C TYR A 333 -8.43 -14.45 16.63
N GLN A 334 -9.35 -13.55 16.29
CA GLN A 334 -9.08 -12.12 16.28
C GLN A 334 -8.72 -11.58 17.66
N LYS A 335 -9.41 -12.02 18.72
CA LYS A 335 -9.07 -11.63 20.11
C LYS A 335 -7.66 -12.08 20.52
N MET A 336 -7.19 -13.24 20.06
CA MET A 336 -5.82 -13.69 20.27
C MET A 336 -4.79 -12.79 19.57
N ILE A 337 -5.10 -12.33 18.35
CA ILE A 337 -4.25 -11.39 17.61
C ILE A 337 -4.16 -10.06 18.38
N GLU A 338 -5.29 -9.49 18.78
CA GLU A 338 -5.35 -8.25 19.55
C GLU A 338 -4.64 -8.36 20.91
N TYR A 339 -4.67 -9.52 21.55
CA TYR A 339 -3.98 -9.75 22.83
C TYR A 339 -2.46 -9.85 22.69
N ARG A 340 -1.95 -10.54 21.65
CA ARG A 340 -0.51 -10.71 21.43
C ARG A 340 0.21 -9.41 21.14
N MET A 341 -0.45 -8.47 20.47
CA MET A 341 0.13 -7.18 20.05
C MET A 341 0.08 -6.10 21.14
N LYS A 342 -0.62 -6.35 22.25
CA LYS A 342 -0.63 -5.47 23.43
C LYS A 342 0.50 -5.78 24.43
N LYS A 343 1.20 -6.90 24.25
CA LYS A 343 2.41 -7.26 24.98
C LYS A 343 3.60 -6.84 24.16
#